data_AF-H2P407-F1
#
_entry.id   AF-H2P407-F1
#
_cell.length_a   1.000
_cell.length_b   1.000
_cell.length_c   1.000
_cell.angle_alpha   90.00
_cell.angle_beta   90.00
_cell.angle_gamma   90.00
#
_symmetry.space_group_name_H-M   'P 1'
#
loop_
_entity.id
_entity.type
_entity.pdbx_description
1 polymer ?
#
loop_
_entity_poly.entity_id
_entity_poly.type
_entity_poly.pdbx_seq_one_letter_code
_entity_poly.pdbx_strand_id
1 'polypeptide(L)'
;MSSTQFNKNPSYGLSAEVKNRLLCKYDPQKEAELRSWIKELTGLSIGPDFQKGLKDGIILWTLMNKLQAGSVPKINRSMQNWHQLENLSNFIKVMVSYGMNTVDLFDANDLFESGNMTQLQVSLLALVSKAKTKGLQSGAHRRKWNSALLGLSLTPSPC
;
A
#
# COMPACT_ATOMS: atom_id res chain seq x y z
N MET A 1 42.24 18.26 -15.52
CA MET A 1 41.03 19.08 -15.69
C MET A 1 39.96 18.17 -16.30
N SER A 2 39.17 17.53 -15.43
CA SER A 2 37.75 17.86 -15.17
C SER A 2 36.82 17.03 -16.08
N SER A 3 36.21 15.98 -15.51
CA SER A 3 34.75 15.85 -15.27
C SER A 3 33.96 15.56 -16.55
N THR A 4 33.23 14.45 -16.67
CA THR A 4 31.97 14.28 -15.95
C THR A 4 31.56 12.81 -15.93
N GLN A 5 31.34 12.33 -14.72
CA GLN A 5 30.80 11.04 -14.37
C GLN A 5 29.30 11.01 -14.67
N PHE A 6 28.89 10.25 -15.70
CA PHE A 6 27.49 9.94 -15.92
C PHE A 6 27.07 8.82 -14.97
N ASN A 7 26.63 9.21 -13.78
CA ASN A 7 25.90 8.34 -12.87
C ASN A 7 24.53 7.99 -13.48
N LYS A 8 24.50 7.01 -14.39
CA LYS A 8 23.26 6.32 -14.75
C LYS A 8 22.91 5.43 -13.57
N ASN A 9 22.22 5.98 -12.58
CA ASN A 9 21.51 5.19 -11.60
C ASN A 9 20.57 4.26 -12.40
N PRO A 10 20.72 2.93 -12.35
CA PRO A 10 19.61 2.09 -12.72
C PRO A 10 18.54 2.35 -11.67
N SER A 11 17.51 3.09 -12.08
CA SER A 11 16.24 3.19 -11.36
C SER A 11 15.63 1.79 -11.43
N TYR A 12 16.11 0.90 -10.55
CA TYR A 12 15.51 -0.40 -10.33
C TYR A 12 14.16 -0.14 -9.68
N GLY A 13 13.16 0.06 -10.54
CA GLY A 13 11.78 -0.20 -10.21
C GLY A 13 11.71 -1.56 -9.54
N LEU A 14 10.91 -1.66 -8.49
CA LEU A 14 10.67 -2.88 -7.74
C LEU A 14 10.67 -4.09 -8.67
N SER A 15 11.77 -4.85 -8.66
CA SER A 15 12.02 -5.91 -9.62
C SER A 15 10.86 -6.90 -9.58
N ALA A 16 10.40 -7.36 -10.75
CA ALA A 16 9.28 -8.27 -10.92
C ALA A 16 9.34 -9.52 -10.02
N GLU A 17 10.52 -9.85 -9.51
CA GLU A 17 10.76 -10.93 -8.56
C GLU A 17 10.17 -10.68 -7.16
N VAL A 18 10.17 -9.42 -6.67
CA VAL A 18 9.48 -9.04 -5.41
C VAL A 18 7.97 -9.10 -5.60
N LYS A 19 7.48 -8.72 -6.80
CA LYS A 19 6.07 -8.85 -7.17
C LYS A 19 5.64 -10.32 -7.16
N ASN A 20 6.43 -11.21 -7.77
CA ASN A 20 6.04 -12.62 -7.95
C ASN A 20 5.99 -13.43 -6.64
N ARG A 21 6.82 -13.09 -5.65
CA ARG A 21 6.79 -13.77 -4.34
C ARG A 21 5.60 -13.35 -3.46
N LEU A 22 5.04 -12.16 -3.69
CA LEU A 22 3.87 -11.63 -2.96
C LEU A 22 2.53 -12.05 -3.58
N LEU A 23 2.52 -12.40 -4.86
CA LEU A 23 1.29 -12.60 -5.65
C LEU A 23 0.52 -13.89 -5.35
N CYS A 24 1.08 -14.85 -4.61
CA CYS A 24 0.47 -16.19 -4.54
C CYS A 24 -0.25 -16.53 -3.22
N LYS A 25 -0.02 -15.83 -2.10
CA LYS A 25 -0.65 -16.17 -0.81
C LYS A 25 -0.87 -14.93 0.08
N TYR A 26 -2.07 -14.85 0.68
CA TYR A 26 -2.34 -13.93 1.79
C TYR A 26 -1.41 -14.28 2.97
N ASP A 27 -0.71 -13.28 3.49
CA ASP A 27 0.29 -13.49 4.53
C ASP A 27 -0.06 -12.67 5.80
N PRO A 28 -0.39 -13.32 6.93
CA PRO A 28 -0.84 -12.62 8.12
C PRO A 28 0.26 -11.75 8.76
N GLN A 29 1.54 -12.07 8.54
CA GLN A 29 2.64 -11.23 9.02
C GLN A 29 2.70 -9.92 8.23
N LYS A 30 2.57 -10.00 6.90
CA LYS A 30 2.49 -8.82 6.04
C LYS A 30 1.27 -7.97 6.35
N GLU A 31 0.17 -8.59 6.74
CA GLU A 31 -1.04 -7.90 7.17
C GLU A 31 -0.82 -7.14 8.49
N ALA A 32 -0.19 -7.77 9.49
CA ALA A 32 0.14 -7.12 10.76
C ALA A 32 1.09 -5.92 10.55
N GLU A 33 2.07 -6.07 9.66
CA GLU A 33 2.91 -4.98 9.18
C GLU A 33 2.02 -3.85 8.60
N LEU A 34 1.15 -4.14 7.62
CA LEU A 34 0.26 -3.14 7.01
C LEU A 34 -0.64 -2.44 8.04
N ARG A 35 -1.23 -3.17 9.00
CA ARG A 35 -2.03 -2.60 10.09
C ARG A 35 -1.23 -1.58 10.87
N SER A 36 0.01 -1.91 11.23
CA SER A 36 0.92 -1.01 11.94
C SER A 36 1.25 0.22 11.11
N TRP A 37 1.53 0.05 9.82
CA TRP A 37 1.81 1.15 8.90
C TRP A 37 0.66 2.15 8.79
N ILE A 38 -0.54 1.63 8.56
CA ILE A 38 -1.75 2.42 8.38
C ILE A 38 -2.06 3.17 9.67
N LYS A 39 -1.95 2.51 10.82
CA LYS A 39 -2.14 3.14 12.14
C LYS A 39 -1.12 4.24 12.39
N GLU A 40 0.14 4.05 12.03
CA GLU A 40 1.21 5.03 12.23
C GLU A 40 1.01 6.28 11.34
N LEU A 41 0.52 6.13 10.11
CA LEU A 41 0.26 7.26 9.21
C LEU A 41 -1.08 7.97 9.48
N THR A 42 -2.14 7.21 9.70
CA THR A 42 -3.50 7.77 9.84
C THR A 42 -3.87 8.09 11.29
N GLY A 43 -3.21 7.45 12.25
CA GLY A 43 -3.63 7.43 13.66
C GLY A 43 -4.82 6.51 13.94
N LEU A 44 -5.36 5.82 12.93
CA LEU A 44 -6.58 5.01 13.04
C LEU A 44 -6.24 3.52 13.14
N SER A 45 -6.96 2.80 14.00
CA SER A 45 -6.87 1.34 14.09
C SER A 45 -7.96 0.67 13.24
N ILE A 46 -7.54 -0.29 12.40
CA ILE A 46 -8.46 -1.09 11.56
C ILE A 46 -9.33 -2.02 12.42
N GLY A 47 -8.84 -2.45 13.58
CA GLY A 47 -9.54 -3.38 14.47
C GLY A 47 -9.13 -4.84 14.25
N PRO A 48 -9.88 -5.80 14.83
CA PRO A 48 -9.55 -7.23 14.73
C PRO A 48 -9.75 -7.76 13.30
N ASP A 49 -10.81 -7.32 12.62
CA ASP A 49 -11.14 -7.65 11.24
C ASP A 49 -10.53 -6.66 10.25
N PHE A 50 -9.48 -7.07 9.53
CA PHE A 50 -8.81 -6.21 8.54
C PHE A 50 -9.77 -5.70 7.46
N GLN A 51 -10.60 -6.62 6.97
CA GLN A 51 -11.58 -6.33 5.93
C GLN A 51 -12.63 -5.32 6.39
N LYS A 52 -13.31 -5.57 7.52
CA LYS A 52 -14.37 -4.68 8.03
C LYS A 52 -13.85 -3.28 8.35
N GLY A 53 -12.66 -3.17 8.93
CA GLY A 53 -12.07 -1.86 9.23
C GLY A 53 -11.73 -1.04 8.00
N LEU A 54 -11.44 -1.70 6.86
CA LEU A 54 -11.17 -1.03 5.59
C LEU A 54 -12.42 -0.88 4.71
N LYS A 55 -13.48 -1.66 4.94
CA LYS A 55 -14.72 -1.70 4.15
C LYS A 55 -15.41 -0.34 4.06
N ASP A 56 -15.38 0.44 5.13
CA ASP A 56 -16.02 1.77 5.15
C ASP A 56 -15.25 2.80 4.29
N GLY A 57 -14.01 2.49 3.90
CA GLY A 57 -13.17 3.33 3.06
C GLY A 57 -12.55 4.56 3.75
N ILE A 58 -13.00 4.90 4.97
CA ILE A 58 -12.50 6.06 5.73
C ILE A 58 -11.00 5.95 6.03
N ILE A 59 -10.54 4.77 6.46
CA ILE A 59 -9.12 4.56 6.79
C ILE A 59 -8.25 4.66 5.53
N LEU A 60 -8.69 4.00 4.44
CA LEU A 60 -8.01 4.05 3.14
C LEU A 60 -7.90 5.48 2.62
N TRP A 61 -8.96 6.26 2.75
CA TRP A 61 -8.95 7.66 2.35
C TRP A 61 -8.02 8.52 3.20
N THR A 62 -8.08 8.34 4.51
CA THR A 62 -7.24 9.08 5.45
C THR A 62 -5.76 8.80 5.15
N LEU A 63 -5.44 7.54 4.83
CA LEU A 63 -4.13 7.14 4.38
C LEU A 63 -3.70 7.90 3.12
N MET A 64 -4.55 7.98 2.09
CA MET A 64 -4.21 8.71 0.88
C MET A 64 -4.02 10.21 1.10
N ASN A 65 -4.84 10.85 1.94
CA ASN A 65 -4.62 12.26 2.25
C ASN A 65 -3.34 12.52 3.04
N LYS A 66 -2.87 11.56 3.83
CA LYS A 66 -1.56 11.64 4.48
C LYS A 66 -0.41 11.48 3.48
N LEU A 67 -0.59 10.65 2.46
CA LEU A 67 0.40 10.44 1.40
C LEU A 67 0.43 11.57 0.38
N GLN A 68 -0.71 12.13 0.04
CA GLN A 68 -0.83 13.23 -0.90
C GLN A 68 -1.99 14.11 -0.44
N ALA A 69 -1.65 15.26 0.12
CA ALA A 69 -2.63 16.23 0.58
C ALA A 69 -3.51 16.68 -0.60
N GLY A 70 -4.83 16.66 -0.42
CA GLY A 70 -5.78 17.04 -1.47
C GLY A 70 -6.01 15.97 -2.54
N SER A 71 -5.53 14.74 -2.33
CA SER A 71 -5.74 13.64 -3.29
C SER A 71 -7.21 13.30 -3.52
N VAL A 72 -8.06 13.51 -2.51
CA VAL A 72 -9.46 13.10 -2.62
C VAL A 72 -10.40 14.21 -2.14
N PRO A 73 -11.30 14.70 -3.02
CA PRO A 73 -12.10 15.89 -2.74
C PRO A 73 -13.28 15.65 -1.77
N LYS A 74 -13.82 14.43 -1.68
CA LYS A 74 -15.01 14.14 -0.85
C LYS A 74 -15.12 12.64 -0.50
N ILE A 75 -15.42 12.31 0.76
CA ILE A 75 -15.84 10.97 1.20
C ILE A 75 -17.32 11.01 1.53
N ASN A 76 -18.05 9.97 1.14
CA ASN A 76 -19.39 9.74 1.66
C ASN A 76 -19.31 8.94 2.96
N ARG A 77 -19.69 9.52 4.10
CA ARG A 77 -19.73 8.83 5.41
C ARG A 77 -21.03 8.07 5.67
N SER A 78 -21.80 7.83 4.62
CA SER A 78 -23.09 7.16 4.74
C SER A 78 -22.86 5.65 4.86
N MET A 79 -23.60 5.00 5.76
CA MET A 79 -23.54 3.55 5.98
C MET A 79 -24.19 2.73 4.85
N GLN A 80 -24.62 3.37 3.75
CA GLN A 80 -25.23 2.68 2.63
C GLN A 80 -24.16 1.97 1.80
N ASN A 81 -24.44 0.71 1.44
CA ASN A 81 -23.53 -0.15 0.70
C ASN A 81 -22.98 0.49 -0.60
N TRP A 82 -23.85 1.19 -1.34
CA TRP A 82 -23.46 1.85 -2.59
C TRP A 82 -22.50 3.03 -2.37
N HIS A 83 -22.62 3.76 -1.26
CA HIS A 83 -21.68 4.83 -0.90
C HIS A 83 -20.30 4.26 -0.52
N GLN A 84 -20.28 3.12 0.19
CA GLN A 84 -19.02 2.44 0.53
C GLN A 84 -18.29 1.97 -0.73
N LEU A 85 -19.00 1.32 -1.67
CA LEU A 85 -18.44 0.92 -2.97
C LEU A 85 -17.92 2.12 -3.79
N GLU A 86 -18.64 3.24 -3.77
CA GLU A 86 -18.18 4.47 -4.44
C GLU A 86 -16.89 5.01 -3.81
N ASN A 87 -16.79 5.02 -2.47
CA ASN A 87 -15.58 5.42 -1.77
C ASN A 87 -14.38 4.54 -2.17
N LEU A 88 -14.57 3.23 -2.26
CA LEU A 88 -13.53 2.28 -2.68
C LEU A 88 -13.12 2.50 -4.14
N SER A 89 -14.08 2.66 -5.05
CA SER A 89 -13.80 2.97 -6.46
C SER A 89 -13.02 4.28 -6.62
N ASN A 90 -13.39 5.31 -5.85
CA ASN A 90 -12.67 6.58 -5.85
C ASN A 90 -11.25 6.43 -5.30
N PHE A 91 -11.05 5.64 -4.26
CA PHE A 91 -9.72 5.32 -3.73
C PHE A 91 -8.84 4.64 -4.79
N ILE A 92 -9.39 3.68 -5.56
CA ILE A 92 -8.69 3.03 -6.67
C ILE A 92 -8.25 4.04 -7.73
N LYS A 93 -9.15 4.96 -8.15
CA LYS A 93 -8.80 6.03 -9.10
C LYS A 93 -7.64 6.89 -8.60
N VAL A 94 -7.65 7.24 -7.32
CA VAL A 94 -6.60 8.04 -6.69
C VAL A 94 -5.28 7.28 -6.65
N MET A 95 -5.29 5.97 -6.38
CA MET A 95 -4.09 5.12 -6.47
C MET A 95 -3.50 5.11 -7.88
N VAL A 96 -4.32 5.00 -8.92
CA VAL A 96 -3.88 5.11 -10.32
C VAL A 96 -3.22 6.47 -10.57
N SER A 97 -3.87 7.57 -10.19
CA SER A 97 -3.32 8.93 -10.31
C SER A 97 -2.04 9.13 -9.48
N TYR A 98 -1.88 8.41 -8.37
CA TYR A 98 -0.66 8.41 -7.56
C TYR A 98 0.53 7.75 -8.28
N GLY A 99 0.25 6.96 -9.32
CA GLY A 99 1.22 6.26 -10.15
C GLY A 99 1.36 4.78 -9.78
N MET A 100 0.32 4.17 -9.21
CA MET A 100 0.22 2.72 -9.08
C MET A 100 -0.26 2.08 -10.38
N ASN A 101 0.13 0.82 -10.59
CA ASN A 101 -0.30 0.06 -11.76
C ASN A 101 -1.67 -0.58 -11.50
N THR A 102 -2.59 -0.49 -12.46
CA THR A 102 -3.97 -1.00 -12.32
C THR A 102 -4.03 -2.50 -12.05
N VAL A 103 -3.07 -3.27 -12.56
CA VAL A 103 -2.99 -4.73 -12.32
C VAL A 103 -2.64 -5.08 -10.87
N ASP A 104 -2.00 -4.15 -10.15
CA ASP A 104 -1.63 -4.31 -8.75
C ASP A 104 -2.73 -3.74 -7.82
N LEU A 105 -3.86 -3.25 -8.36
CA LEU A 105 -4.98 -2.70 -7.58
C LEU A 105 -6.07 -3.75 -7.35
N PHE A 106 -6.76 -3.64 -6.22
CA PHE A 106 -7.95 -4.42 -5.90
C PHE A 106 -9.20 -3.77 -6.47
N ASP A 107 -10.26 -4.56 -6.62
CA ASP A 107 -11.55 -4.04 -7.02
C ASP A 107 -12.41 -3.67 -5.79
N ALA A 108 -13.29 -2.68 -5.92
CA ALA A 108 -14.18 -2.28 -4.83
C ALA A 108 -15.01 -3.48 -4.32
N ASN A 109 -15.40 -4.37 -5.24
CA ASN A 109 -16.14 -5.58 -4.90
C ASN A 109 -15.31 -6.57 -4.06
N ASP A 110 -14.02 -6.72 -4.36
CA ASP A 110 -13.13 -7.65 -3.64
C ASP A 110 -13.02 -7.31 -2.15
N LEU A 111 -12.93 -6.02 -1.80
CA LEU A 111 -12.90 -5.60 -0.41
C LEU A 111 -14.29 -5.58 0.23
N PHE A 112 -15.32 -5.21 -0.54
CA PHE A 112 -16.68 -5.10 -0.02
C PHE A 112 -17.29 -6.47 0.33
N GLU A 113 -17.11 -7.46 -0.54
CA GLU A 113 -17.59 -8.84 -0.39
C GLU A 113 -16.53 -9.79 0.19
N SER A 114 -15.31 -9.30 0.45
CA SER A 114 -14.17 -10.13 0.87
C SER A 114 -13.77 -11.20 -0.17
N GLY A 115 -14.00 -10.92 -1.46
CA GLY A 115 -13.70 -11.84 -2.57
C GLY A 115 -12.21 -12.13 -2.72
N ASN A 116 -11.37 -11.09 -2.74
CA ASN A 116 -9.93 -11.23 -2.93
C ASN A 116 -9.11 -10.34 -1.99
N MET A 117 -8.99 -10.78 -0.74
CA MET A 117 -8.19 -10.11 0.28
C MET A 117 -6.69 -10.14 -0.03
N THR A 118 -6.22 -11.11 -0.82
CA THR A 118 -4.83 -11.18 -1.29
C THR A 118 -4.52 -9.99 -2.21
N GLN A 119 -5.40 -9.69 -3.17
CA GLN A 119 -5.21 -8.55 -4.06
C GLN A 119 -5.18 -7.22 -3.30
N LEU A 120 -6.06 -7.05 -2.30
CA LEU A 120 -6.04 -5.88 -1.41
C LEU A 120 -4.69 -5.75 -0.69
N GLN A 121 -4.18 -6.86 -0.15
CA GLN A 121 -2.90 -6.89 0.55
C GLN A 121 -1.74 -6.51 -0.38
N VAL A 122 -1.69 -7.09 -1.59
CA VAL A 122 -0.69 -6.78 -2.62
C VAL A 122 -0.75 -5.30 -2.99
N SER A 123 -1.96 -4.76 -3.20
CA SER A 123 -2.17 -3.34 -3.50
C SER A 123 -1.59 -2.45 -2.41
N LEU A 124 -1.91 -2.72 -1.15
CA LEU A 124 -1.41 -1.93 -0.03
C LEU A 124 0.11 -2.02 0.12
N LEU A 125 0.71 -3.20 -0.09
CA LEU A 125 2.17 -3.35 -0.07
C LEU A 125 2.86 -2.58 -1.21
N ALA A 126 2.25 -2.59 -2.40
CA ALA A 126 2.71 -1.79 -3.53
C ALA A 126 2.61 -0.29 -3.21
N LEU A 127 1.53 0.14 -2.55
CA LEU A 127 1.36 1.53 -2.09
C LEU A 127 2.42 1.94 -1.08
N VAL A 128 2.71 1.10 -0.07
CA VAL A 128 3.79 1.34 0.92
C VAL A 128 5.11 1.57 0.20
N SER A 129 5.43 0.71 -0.76
CA SER A 129 6.67 0.78 -1.53
C SER A 129 6.72 2.08 -2.35
N LYS A 130 5.62 2.43 -3.03
CA LYS A 130 5.51 3.67 -3.80
C LYS A 130 5.65 4.91 -2.90
N ALA A 131 4.96 4.95 -1.77
CA ALA A 131 5.04 6.03 -0.79
C ALA A 131 6.46 6.26 -0.28
N LYS A 132 7.23 5.18 -0.05
CA LYS A 132 8.66 5.26 0.32
C LYS A 132 9.50 5.88 -0.79
N THR A 133 9.27 5.50 -2.06
CA THR A 133 10.03 6.05 -3.19
C THR A 133 9.81 7.55 -3.38
N LYS A 134 8.61 8.06 -3.06
CA LYS A 134 8.31 9.50 -3.13
C LYS A 134 8.83 10.31 -1.93
N GLY A 135 9.50 9.70 -0.96
CA GLY A 135 10.14 10.40 0.16
C GLY A 135 9.17 10.96 1.22
N LEU A 136 7.89 10.59 1.15
CA LEU A 136 6.81 11.11 2.02
C LEU A 136 6.76 10.50 3.42
N GLN A 137 7.76 9.70 3.82
CA GLN A 137 7.82 9.09 5.14
C GLN A 137 8.90 9.78 5.99
N SER A 138 8.45 10.56 6.97
CA SER A 138 9.27 11.26 7.97
C SER A 138 10.41 10.37 8.48
N GLY A 139 11.62 10.91 8.59
CA GLY A 139 12.88 10.15 8.73
C GLY A 139 12.96 9.12 9.87
N ALA A 140 12.10 9.20 10.90
CA ALA A 140 11.99 8.19 11.96
C ALA A 140 11.30 6.89 11.46
N HIS A 141 10.29 7.03 10.59
CA HIS A 141 9.48 5.94 10.03
C HIS A 141 10.28 5.04 9.08
N ARG A 142 11.19 5.65 8.30
CA ARG A 142 12.00 4.98 7.27
C ARG A 142 12.82 3.82 7.84
N ARG A 143 13.36 3.96 9.06
CA ARG A 143 14.31 2.99 9.65
C ARG A 143 13.64 1.68 10.09
N LYS A 144 12.47 1.76 10.74
CA LYS A 144 11.74 0.59 11.27
C LYS A 144 11.24 -0.32 10.14
N TRP A 145 10.79 0.28 9.04
CA TRP A 145 10.25 -0.42 7.88
C TRP A 145 11.28 -0.88 6.85
N ASN A 146 12.44 -0.21 6.78
CA ASN A 146 13.51 -0.72 5.92
C ASN A 146 13.98 -2.07 6.46
N SER A 147 14.08 -2.21 7.78
CA SER A 147 14.47 -3.47 8.44
C SER A 147 13.44 -4.60 8.26
N ALA A 148 12.13 -4.31 8.22
CA ALA A 148 11.10 -5.35 8.12
C ALA A 148 10.97 -5.94 6.69
N LEU A 149 11.29 -5.14 5.66
CA LEU A 149 11.38 -5.63 4.28
C LEU A 149 12.77 -6.12 3.89
N LEU A 150 13.85 -5.57 4.47
CA LEU A 150 15.22 -6.09 4.33
C LEU A 150 15.48 -7.31 5.24
N GLY A 151 14.59 -7.58 6.19
CA GLY A 151 14.52 -8.83 6.97
C GLY A 151 14.04 -10.04 6.16
N LEU A 152 13.63 -9.84 4.90
CA LEU A 152 13.76 -10.85 3.83
C LEU A 152 15.23 -10.97 3.39
N SER A 153 16.15 -10.98 4.35
CA SER A 153 17.51 -11.45 4.12
C SER A 153 17.37 -12.94 3.85
N LEU A 154 17.43 -13.28 2.56
CA LEU A 154 18.09 -14.46 2.03
C LEU A 154 18.66 -15.36 3.14
N THR A 155 17.88 -16.32 3.62
CA THR A 155 18.51 -17.59 3.91
C THR A 155 18.75 -18.21 2.54
N PRO A 156 20.00 -18.35 2.06
CA PRO A 156 20.25 -19.25 0.95
C PRO A 156 19.72 -20.62 1.39
N SER A 157 18.79 -21.17 0.62
CA SER A 157 18.44 -22.58 0.74
C SER A 157 19.75 -23.38 0.70
N PRO A 158 20.09 -24.19 1.72
CA PRO A 158 21.15 -25.16 1.55
C PRO A 158 20.69 -26.21 0.53
N CYS A 159 21.65 -26.62 -0.30
CA CYS A 159 21.60 -27.53 -1.44
C CYS A 159 20.46 -28.56 -1.47
#